data_AF-A0A392QA57-F1
#
_entry.id   AF-A0A392QA57-F1
#
_cell.length_a   1.000
_cell.length_b   1.000
_cell.length_c   1.000
_cell.angle_alpha   90.00
_cell.angle_beta   90.00
_cell.angle_gamma   90.00
#
_symmetry.space_group_name_H-M   'P 1'
#
loop_
_entity.id
_entity.type
_entity.pdbx_description
1 polymer ?
#
loop_
_entity_poly.entity_id
_entity_poly.type
_entity_poly.pdbx_seq_one_letter_code
_entity_poly.pdbx_strand_id
1 'polypeptide(L)'
;TGRFSNGRIPTDFISEAFGIKEYVPAYLDPKYNISDFATGVSFASAATGYDNATSDVLSVIPLWKQLEYYKEYQKNLSSYLGETKAKETISESVHLMSIGTNDFLENYYTMPGRRSQYTPEQYQTFLAGIAENFIRNLYGLGARKISLGGLPPMGCLPLERTTNFM
;
A
#
# COMPACT_ATOMS: atom_id res chain seq x y z
N THR A 1 4.12 6.64 -16.96
CA THR A 1 4.39 5.70 -15.85
C THR A 1 3.15 5.35 -15.03
N GLY A 2 2.02 6.08 -15.12
CA GLY A 2 0.81 5.80 -14.32
C GLY A 2 0.92 6.18 -12.84
N ARG A 3 2.01 6.83 -12.43
CA ARG A 3 2.27 7.27 -11.05
C ARG A 3 1.63 8.64 -10.81
N PHE A 4 1.13 8.86 -9.60
CA PHE A 4 0.63 10.16 -9.12
C PHE A 4 1.78 11.10 -8.74
N SER A 5 2.64 11.39 -9.71
CA SER A 5 3.82 12.23 -9.61
C SER A 5 4.25 12.64 -11.03
N ASN A 6 5.19 13.59 -11.15
CA ASN A 6 5.83 13.92 -12.42
C ASN A 6 6.91 12.91 -12.84
N GLY A 7 7.10 11.81 -12.10
CA GLY A 7 8.07 10.77 -12.41
C GLY A 7 8.06 9.64 -11.39
N ARG A 8 9.22 9.41 -10.76
CA ARG A 8 9.42 8.42 -9.70
C ARG A 8 8.71 8.81 -8.41
N ILE A 9 8.35 7.81 -7.62
CA ILE A 9 7.74 7.95 -6.29
C ILE A 9 8.70 7.44 -5.21
N PRO A 10 8.50 7.72 -3.91
CA PRO A 10 9.46 7.36 -2.86
C PRO A 10 9.94 5.89 -2.89
N THR A 11 9.05 4.94 -3.19
CA THR A 11 9.42 3.51 -3.29
C THR A 11 10.39 3.20 -4.42
N ASP A 12 10.36 3.97 -5.52
CA ASP A 12 11.31 3.84 -6.62
C ASP A 12 12.71 4.29 -6.20
N PHE A 13 12.82 5.44 -5.53
CA PHE A 13 14.09 5.93 -5.00
C PHE A 13 14.68 5.00 -3.93
N ILE A 14 13.83 4.40 -3.08
CA ILE A 14 14.27 3.40 -2.11
C ILE A 14 14.79 2.15 -2.83
N SER A 15 14.09 1.66 -3.85
CA SER A 15 14.53 0.51 -4.65
C SER A 15 15.87 0.76 -5.35
N GLU A 16 16.05 1.95 -5.92
CA GLU A 16 17.30 2.37 -6.56
C GLU A 16 18.45 2.48 -5.55
N ALA A 17 18.20 3.04 -4.36
CA ALA A 17 19.20 3.15 -3.30
C ALA A 17 19.69 1.78 -2.81
N PHE A 18 18.86 0.73 -2.92
CA PHE A 18 19.25 -0.66 -2.66
C PHE A 18 19.91 -1.36 -3.87
N GLY A 19 20.10 -0.67 -5.00
CA GLY A 19 20.70 -1.22 -6.21
C GLY A 19 19.79 -2.22 -6.94
N ILE A 20 18.47 -2.15 -6.73
CA ILE A 20 17.50 -3.12 -7.28
C ILE A 20 16.98 -2.64 -8.63
N LYS A 21 16.11 -1.62 -8.64
CA LYS A 21 15.47 -1.09 -9.85
C LYS A 21 15.22 0.40 -9.70
N GLU A 22 15.33 1.13 -10.81
CA GLU A 22 14.97 2.55 -10.86
C GLU A 22 13.44 2.75 -10.79
N TYR A 23 12.67 1.79 -11.29
CA TYR A 23 11.20 1.79 -11.26
C TYR A 23 10.69 0.44 -10.77
N VAL A 24 9.88 0.47 -9.71
CA VAL A 24 9.19 -0.73 -9.22
C VAL A 24 7.92 -0.96 -10.05
N PRO A 25 7.77 -2.10 -10.74
CA PRO A 25 6.60 -2.35 -11.58
C PRO A 25 5.34 -2.61 -10.74
N ALA A 26 4.18 -2.22 -11.25
CA ALA A 26 2.89 -2.54 -10.64
C ALA A 26 2.49 -3.98 -11.02
N TYR A 27 1.99 -4.77 -10.06
CA TYR A 27 1.67 -6.18 -10.25
C TYR A 27 0.68 -6.44 -11.40
N LEU A 28 -0.27 -5.52 -11.60
CA LEU A 28 -1.32 -5.64 -12.63
C LEU A 28 -0.94 -5.02 -13.98
N ASP A 29 0.27 -4.47 -14.15
CA ASP A 29 0.69 -3.93 -15.44
C ASP A 29 1.04 -5.07 -16.40
N PRO A 30 0.29 -5.25 -17.52
CA PRO A 30 0.45 -6.40 -18.42
C PRO A 30 1.78 -6.41 -19.18
N LYS A 31 2.58 -5.35 -19.08
CA LYS A 31 3.91 -5.29 -19.69
C LYS A 31 4.96 -6.10 -18.93
N TYR A 32 4.69 -6.45 -17.68
CA TYR A 32 5.62 -7.17 -16.80
C TYR A 32 5.12 -8.58 -16.52
N ASN A 33 6.07 -9.45 -16.17
CA ASN A 33 5.79 -10.83 -15.78
C ASN A 33 6.57 -11.21 -14.51
N ILE A 34 6.48 -12.48 -14.10
CA ILE A 34 7.08 -12.95 -12.86
C ILE A 34 8.61 -12.74 -12.79
N SER A 35 9.32 -12.77 -13.92
CA SER A 35 10.76 -12.50 -13.94
C SER A 35 11.09 -11.05 -13.58
N ASP A 36 10.21 -10.11 -13.95
CA ASP A 36 10.33 -8.72 -13.53
C ASP A 36 10.01 -8.58 -12.04
N PHE A 37 8.94 -9.24 -11.58
CA PHE A 37 8.47 -9.10 -10.20
C PHE A 37 9.40 -9.74 -9.16
N ALA A 38 10.23 -10.72 -9.56
CA ALA A 38 11.12 -11.45 -8.67
C ALA A 38 12.15 -10.57 -7.92
N THR A 39 12.41 -9.35 -8.40
CA THR A 39 13.34 -8.39 -7.78
C THR A 39 12.63 -7.23 -7.09
N GLY A 40 11.37 -6.93 -7.48
CA GLY A 40 10.60 -5.83 -6.92
C GLY A 40 9.25 -5.70 -7.61
N VAL A 41 8.20 -5.49 -6.82
CA VAL A 41 6.82 -5.41 -7.29
C VAL A 41 5.99 -4.54 -6.34
N SER A 42 5.04 -3.78 -6.89
CA SER A 42 4.10 -2.95 -6.14
C SER A 42 2.66 -3.47 -6.29
N PHE A 43 1.96 -3.58 -5.16
CA PHE A 43 0.53 -3.92 -5.09
C PHE A 43 -0.33 -2.69 -4.76
N ALA A 44 0.28 -1.52 -4.61
CA ALA A 44 -0.41 -0.32 -4.16
C ALA A 44 -1.45 0.13 -5.18
N SER A 45 -2.60 0.60 -4.67
CA SER A 45 -3.64 1.25 -5.45
C SER A 45 -3.83 2.68 -4.97
N ALA A 46 -3.93 3.63 -5.89
CA ALA A 46 -4.21 5.01 -5.52
C ALA A 46 -5.60 5.14 -4.89
N ALA A 47 -5.78 6.13 -4.02
CA ALA A 47 -7.00 6.39 -3.25
C ALA A 47 -7.43 5.28 -2.25
N THR A 48 -6.75 4.13 -2.19
CA THR A 48 -7.03 3.11 -1.16
C THR A 48 -6.76 3.64 0.24
N GLY A 49 -7.48 3.09 1.21
CA GLY A 49 -7.24 3.25 2.64
C GLY A 49 -7.19 1.91 3.37
N TYR A 50 -6.94 1.94 4.68
CA TYR A 50 -7.09 0.79 5.56
C TYR A 50 -8.55 0.34 5.65
N ASP A 51 -9.47 1.29 5.76
CA ASP A 51 -10.90 1.03 5.82
C ASP A 51 -11.42 0.70 4.41
N ASN A 52 -12.15 -0.40 4.26
CA ASN A 52 -12.71 -0.77 2.97
C ASN A 52 -13.66 0.30 2.44
N ALA A 53 -14.38 0.99 3.33
CA ALA A 53 -15.28 2.08 2.97
C ALA A 53 -14.54 3.21 2.23
N THR A 54 -13.25 3.41 2.50
CA THR A 54 -12.43 4.40 1.79
C THR A 54 -12.23 4.02 0.33
N SER A 55 -12.03 2.73 0.05
CA SER A 55 -11.84 2.24 -1.32
C SER A 55 -13.14 2.28 -2.12
N ASP A 56 -14.28 2.15 -1.43
CA ASP A 56 -15.61 2.22 -2.03
C ASP A 56 -15.95 3.62 -2.56
N VAL A 57 -15.40 4.70 -1.97
CA VAL A 57 -15.65 6.11 -2.38
C VAL A 57 -15.35 6.31 -3.87
N LEU A 58 -14.23 5.76 -4.34
CA LEU A 58 -13.78 5.89 -5.73
C LEU A 58 -13.75 4.54 -6.48
N SER A 59 -14.32 3.49 -5.90
CA SER A 59 -14.33 2.13 -6.46
C SER A 59 -12.94 1.63 -6.87
N VAL A 60 -11.95 1.85 -6.00
CA VAL A 60 -10.54 1.44 -6.21
C VAL A 60 -10.22 0.12 -5.55
N ILE A 61 -9.02 -0.42 -5.77
CA ILE A 61 -8.62 -1.74 -5.26
C ILE A 61 -8.39 -1.65 -3.73
N PRO A 62 -9.20 -2.33 -2.91
CA PRO A 62 -9.08 -2.24 -1.46
C PRO A 62 -7.88 -3.01 -0.91
N LEU A 63 -7.47 -2.67 0.31
CA LEU A 63 -6.30 -3.27 0.97
C LEU A 63 -6.36 -4.80 1.05
N TRP A 64 -7.53 -5.39 1.30
CA TRP A 64 -7.68 -6.84 1.33
C TRP A 64 -7.39 -7.47 -0.04
N LYS A 65 -7.76 -6.81 -1.13
CA LYS A 65 -7.51 -7.30 -2.49
C LYS A 65 -6.03 -7.19 -2.86
N GLN A 66 -5.35 -6.15 -2.39
CA GLN A 66 -3.89 -6.03 -2.51
C GLN A 66 -3.17 -7.19 -1.79
N LEU A 67 -3.68 -7.64 -0.64
CA LEU A 67 -3.17 -8.84 0.05
C LEU A 67 -3.43 -10.13 -0.73
N GLU A 68 -4.56 -10.25 -1.42
CA GLU A 68 -4.82 -11.39 -2.31
C GLU A 68 -3.84 -11.44 -3.47
N TYR A 69 -3.56 -10.29 -4.11
CA TYR A 69 -2.54 -10.22 -5.16
C TYR A 69 -1.15 -10.55 -4.64
N TYR A 70 -0.82 -10.13 -3.41
CA TYR A 70 0.43 -10.53 -2.78
C TYR A 70 0.52 -12.06 -2.59
N LYS A 71 -0.55 -12.72 -2.12
CA LYS A 71 -0.58 -14.18 -1.98
C LYS A 71 -0.48 -14.90 -3.33
N GLU A 72 -1.12 -14.37 -4.36
CA GLU A 72 -1.02 -14.88 -5.73
C GLU A 72 0.42 -14.76 -6.26
N TYR A 73 1.03 -13.59 -6.08
CA TYR A 73 2.43 -13.34 -6.40
C TYR A 73 3.35 -14.36 -5.71
N GLN A 74 3.16 -14.65 -4.42
CA GLN A 74 3.99 -15.64 -3.71
C GLN A 74 3.92 -17.04 -4.34
N LYS A 75 2.75 -17.45 -4.83
CA LYS A 75 2.60 -18.72 -5.57
C LYS A 75 3.38 -18.68 -6.88
N ASN A 76 3.19 -17.62 -7.66
CA ASN A 76 3.87 -17.43 -8.94
C ASN A 76 5.39 -17.38 -8.77
N LEU A 77 5.87 -16.69 -7.73
CA LEU A 77 7.29 -16.59 -7.38
C LEU A 77 7.86 -17.95 -6.99
N SER A 78 7.10 -18.74 -6.23
CA SER A 78 7.50 -20.11 -5.84
C SER A 78 7.58 -21.04 -7.04
N SER A 79 6.65 -20.93 -7.99
CA SER A 79 6.72 -21.68 -9.26
C SER A 79 7.90 -21.27 -10.13
N TYR A 80 8.32 -20.00 -10.07
CA TYR A 80 9.41 -19.46 -10.88
C TYR A 80 10.81 -19.73 -10.28
N LEU A 81 11.00 -19.49 -8.98
CA LEU A 81 12.31 -19.61 -8.31
C LEU A 81 12.49 -20.94 -7.55
N GLY A 82 11.43 -21.72 -7.38
CA GLY A 82 11.38 -22.82 -6.42
C GLY A 82 11.07 -22.35 -5.00
N GLU A 83 10.48 -23.24 -4.18
CA GLU A 83 9.96 -22.87 -2.85
C GLU A 83 11.00 -22.24 -1.93
N THR A 84 12.19 -22.84 -1.83
CA THR A 84 13.24 -22.38 -0.91
C THR A 84 13.69 -20.98 -1.26
N LYS A 85 13.95 -20.72 -2.55
CA LYS A 85 14.43 -19.42 -3.00
C LYS A 85 13.35 -18.36 -2.95
N ALA A 86 12.09 -18.71 -3.23
CA ALA A 86 10.97 -17.80 -3.07
C ALA A 86 10.76 -17.39 -1.60
N LYS A 87 10.83 -18.35 -0.66
CA LYS A 87 10.74 -18.05 0.79
C LYS A 87 11.88 -17.13 1.24
N GLU A 88 13.11 -17.39 0.81
CA GLU A 88 14.27 -16.53 1.08
C GLU A 88 14.07 -15.13 0.48
N THR A 89 13.60 -15.03 -0.76
CA THR A 89 13.34 -13.75 -1.44
C THR A 89 12.31 -12.93 -0.66
N ILE A 90 11.22 -13.54 -0.22
CA ILE A 90 10.20 -12.88 0.60
C ILE A 90 10.76 -12.46 1.97
N SER A 91 11.50 -13.32 2.67
CA SER A 91 12.02 -12.97 4.01
C SER A 91 13.06 -11.86 3.94
N GLU A 92 13.86 -11.82 2.88
CA GLU A 92 14.90 -10.82 2.70
C GLU A 92 14.42 -9.51 2.07
N SER A 93 13.23 -9.49 1.46
CA SER A 93 12.62 -8.31 0.87
C SER A 93 12.16 -7.28 1.91
N VAL A 94 12.30 -6.00 1.57
CA VAL A 94 11.73 -4.89 2.34
C VAL A 94 10.30 -4.60 1.86
N HIS A 95 9.34 -4.66 2.76
CA HIS A 95 7.92 -4.42 2.51
C HIS A 95 7.59 -3.01 2.96
N LEU A 96 7.26 -2.14 2.01
CA LEU A 96 6.96 -0.73 2.27
C LEU A 96 5.46 -0.49 2.22
N MET A 97 4.91 0.12 3.25
CA MET A 97 3.51 0.51 3.32
C MET A 97 3.38 2.02 3.49
N SER A 98 2.58 2.65 2.62
CA SER A 98 2.19 4.06 2.74
C SER A 98 0.71 4.14 2.43
N ILE A 99 -0.10 4.23 3.47
CA ILE A 99 -1.57 4.14 3.40
C ILE A 99 -2.15 4.81 4.66
N GLY A 100 -3.37 5.32 4.56
CA GLY A 100 -4.06 5.96 5.68
C GLY A 100 -4.50 7.41 5.39
N THR A 101 -3.80 8.13 4.51
CA THR A 101 -4.14 9.51 4.15
C THR A 101 -5.57 9.64 3.60
N ASN A 102 -5.95 8.71 2.73
CA ASN A 102 -7.27 8.72 2.09
C ASN A 102 -8.39 8.34 3.07
N ASP A 103 -8.10 7.55 4.11
CA ASP A 103 -9.10 7.25 5.14
C ASP A 103 -9.59 8.52 5.83
N PHE A 104 -8.72 9.52 5.97
CA PHE A 104 -9.09 10.83 6.51
C PHE A 104 -9.68 11.75 5.45
N LEU A 105 -8.96 11.99 4.35
CA LEU A 105 -9.33 13.02 3.37
C LEU A 105 -10.52 12.61 2.51
N GLU A 106 -10.49 11.41 1.93
CA GLU A 106 -11.50 10.96 0.97
C GLU A 106 -12.72 10.34 1.66
N ASN A 107 -12.54 9.79 2.87
CA ASN A 107 -13.60 9.13 3.62
C ASN A 107 -14.06 9.92 4.85
N TYR A 108 -13.26 9.98 5.93
CA TYR A 108 -13.74 10.48 7.22
C TYR A 108 -14.22 11.94 7.19
N TYR A 109 -13.43 12.88 6.62
CA TYR A 109 -13.80 14.30 6.62
C TYR A 109 -14.81 14.65 5.52
N THR A 110 -14.69 14.00 4.35
CA THR A 110 -15.52 14.30 3.17
C THR A 110 -16.88 13.61 3.22
N MET A 111 -16.95 12.37 3.71
CA MET A 111 -18.19 11.57 3.73
C MET A 111 -18.84 11.56 5.12
N PRO A 112 -20.18 11.68 5.23
CA PRO A 112 -20.85 11.69 6.52
C PRO A 112 -20.83 10.34 7.25
N GLY A 113 -20.55 9.24 6.53
CA GLY A 113 -20.63 7.87 7.04
C GLY A 113 -19.74 7.64 8.27
N ARG A 114 -18.43 7.78 8.12
CA ARG A 114 -17.50 7.48 9.23
C ARG A 114 -17.48 8.54 10.33
N ARG A 115 -17.54 9.84 9.99
CA ARG A 115 -17.60 10.92 10.99
C ARG A 115 -18.83 10.90 11.90
N SER A 116 -19.92 10.24 11.49
CA SER A 116 -21.11 10.07 12.32
C SER A 116 -21.02 8.86 13.26
N GLN A 117 -20.08 7.95 13.00
CA GLN A 117 -19.88 6.71 13.77
C GLN A 117 -18.73 6.82 14.76
N TYR A 118 -17.73 7.65 14.46
CA TYR A 118 -16.48 7.72 15.21
C TYR A 118 -16.08 9.17 15.47
N THR A 119 -15.49 9.44 16.64
CA THR A 119 -14.62 10.61 16.82
C THR A 119 -13.30 10.40 16.07
N PRO A 120 -12.48 11.45 15.87
CA PRO A 120 -11.18 11.28 15.20
C PRO A 120 -10.28 10.26 15.90
N GLU A 121 -10.23 10.26 17.24
CA GLU A 121 -9.42 9.33 18.03
C GLU A 121 -9.92 7.88 17.91
N GLN A 122 -11.24 7.70 17.88
CA GLN A 122 -11.85 6.39 17.69
C GLN A 122 -11.56 5.85 16.28
N TYR A 123 -11.62 6.71 15.26
CA TYR A 123 -11.31 6.31 13.89
C TYR A 123 -9.82 5.98 13.74
N GLN A 124 -8.91 6.77 14.33
CA GLN A 124 -7.48 6.44 14.41
C GLN A 124 -7.24 5.07 15.04
N THR A 125 -7.90 4.78 16.17
CA THR A 125 -7.79 3.49 16.86
C THR A 125 -8.30 2.35 15.97
N PHE A 126 -9.41 2.56 15.27
CA PHE A 126 -9.95 1.60 14.32
C PHE A 126 -8.97 1.29 13.17
N LEU A 127 -8.41 2.32 12.53
CA LEU A 127 -7.42 2.15 11.46
C LEU A 127 -6.14 1.48 11.96
N ALA A 128 -5.67 1.83 13.16
CA ALA A 128 -4.51 1.21 13.78
C ALA A 128 -4.71 -0.30 14.00
N GLY A 129 -5.91 -0.72 14.43
CA GLY A 129 -6.26 -2.14 14.55
C GLY A 129 -6.25 -2.88 13.20
N ILE A 130 -6.72 -2.23 12.12
CA ILE A 130 -6.62 -2.81 10.76
C ILE A 130 -5.15 -2.93 10.34
N ALA A 131 -4.35 -1.88 10.57
CA ALA A 131 -2.93 -1.86 10.25
C ALA A 131 -2.17 -2.98 10.99
N GLU A 132 -2.43 -3.16 12.28
CA GLU A 132 -1.84 -4.24 13.08
C GLU A 132 -2.19 -5.61 12.49
N ASN A 133 -3.47 -5.86 12.21
CA ASN A 133 -3.92 -7.12 11.62
C ASN A 133 -3.27 -7.37 10.26
N PHE A 134 -3.15 -6.33 9.42
CA PHE A 134 -2.50 -6.46 8.13
C PHE A 134 -1.01 -6.81 8.27
N ILE A 135 -0.29 -6.15 9.18
CA ILE A 135 1.12 -6.45 9.47
C ILE A 135 1.28 -7.89 9.97
N ARG A 136 0.42 -8.35 10.87
CA ARG A 136 0.41 -9.75 11.35
C ARG A 136 0.20 -10.74 10.20
N ASN A 137 -0.71 -10.42 9.26
CA ASN A 137 -0.92 -11.23 8.06
C ASN A 137 0.34 -11.27 7.18
N LEU A 138 0.97 -10.13 6.89
CA LEU A 138 2.22 -10.10 6.12
C LEU A 138 3.32 -10.92 6.79
N TYR A 139 3.46 -10.79 8.11
CA TYR A 139 4.43 -11.56 8.88
C TYR A 139 4.15 -13.07 8.82
N GLY A 140 2.87 -13.46 8.93
CA GLY A 140 2.43 -14.84 8.75
C GLY A 140 2.71 -15.40 7.35
N LEU A 141 2.74 -14.52 6.33
CA LEU A 141 3.10 -14.85 4.96
C LEU A 141 4.62 -14.82 4.70
N GLY A 142 5.45 -14.61 5.72
CA GLY A 142 6.91 -14.70 5.62
C GLY A 142 7.65 -13.36 5.52
N ALA A 143 6.95 -12.23 5.47
CA ALA A 143 7.60 -10.92 5.50
C ALA A 143 8.34 -10.70 6.83
N ARG A 144 9.56 -10.15 6.78
CA ARG A 144 10.38 -9.89 7.99
C ARG A 144 10.82 -8.45 8.14
N LYS A 145 11.06 -7.76 7.02
CA LYS A 145 11.48 -6.35 7.00
C LYS A 145 10.27 -5.52 6.54
N ILE A 146 9.51 -4.98 7.48
CA ILE A 146 8.28 -4.22 7.20
C ILE A 146 8.47 -2.78 7.65
N SER A 147 8.29 -1.83 6.74
CA SER A 147 8.24 -0.40 7.02
C SER A 147 6.80 0.07 6.89
N LEU A 148 6.27 0.63 7.98
CA LEU A 148 4.98 1.30 8.00
C LEU A 148 5.20 2.82 8.02
N GLY A 149 4.87 3.50 6.93
CA GLY A 149 4.90 4.95 6.84
C GLY A 149 3.79 5.57 7.67
N GLY A 150 4.12 6.60 8.45
CA GLY A 150 3.14 7.45 9.11
C GLY A 150 2.39 8.34 8.12
N LEU A 151 1.41 9.09 8.62
CA LEU A 151 0.68 10.05 7.81
C LEU A 151 1.47 11.35 7.67
N PRO A 152 1.53 11.95 6.46
CA PRO A 152 2.08 13.27 6.28
C PRO A 152 1.18 14.32 6.97
N PRO A 153 1.63 15.57 7.15
CA PRO A 153 0.78 16.67 7.60
C PRO A 153 -0.26 17.02 6.51
N MET A 154 -1.35 16.25 6.45
CA MET A 154 -2.35 16.30 5.37
C MET A 154 -3.01 17.68 5.22
N GLY A 155 -3.19 18.43 6.31
CA GLY A 155 -3.69 19.81 6.24
C GLY A 155 -2.77 20.81 5.52
N CYS A 156 -1.52 20.42 5.23
CA CYS A 156 -0.61 21.22 4.40
C CYS A 156 -0.74 20.94 2.90
N LEU A 157 -1.55 19.97 2.49
CA LEU A 157 -1.72 19.65 1.07
C LEU A 157 -2.41 20.82 0.35
N PRO A 158 -1.98 21.19 -0.88
CA PRO A 158 -2.50 22.36 -1.58
C PRO A 158 -4.02 22.36 -1.76
N LEU A 159 -4.63 21.19 -2.01
CA LEU A 159 -6.08 21.07 -2.14
C LEU A 159 -6.76 21.50 -0.83
N GLU A 160 -6.35 20.90 0.29
CA GLU A 160 -6.90 21.19 1.63
C GLU A 160 -6.71 22.65 2.04
N ARG A 161 -5.54 23.23 1.72
CA ARG A 161 -5.26 24.65 1.97
C ARG A 161 -6.11 25.60 1.14
N THR A 162 -6.46 25.20 -0.08
CA THR A 162 -7.24 26.03 -1.01
C THR A 162 -8.73 25.96 -0.71
N THR A 163 -9.23 24.77 -0.41
CA THR A 163 -10.65 24.53 -0.15
C THR A 163 -11.04 24.83 1.30
N ASN A 164 -10.07 24.87 2.23
CA ASN A 164 -10.29 25.06 3.67
C ASN A 164 -11.32 24.05 4.22
N PHE A 165 -11.18 22.79 3.78
CA PHE A 165 -12.15 21.72 4.03
C PHE A 165 -12.00 21.06 5.42
N MET A 166 -10.84 21.24 6.06
CA MET A 166 -10.53 20.80 7.43
C MET A 166 -10.35 22.01 8.36
#